data_AF-A0A2D9CBR1-F1
#
_entry.id   AF-A0A2D9CBR1-F1
#
_cell.length_a   1.000
_cell.length_b   1.000
_cell.length_c   1.000
_cell.angle_alpha   90.00
_cell.angle_beta   90.00
_cell.angle_gamma   90.00
#
_symmetry.space_group_name_H-M   'P 1'
#
loop_
_entity.id
_entity.type
_entity.pdbx_description
1 polymer ?
#
loop_
_entity_poly.entity_id
_entity_poly.type
_entity_poly.pdbx_seq_one_letter_code
_entity_poly.pdbx_strand_id
1 'polypeptide(L)' 'MEYFTAMVIAYTLRDVPFEAIVYYENERKCSDAIMDGADFYKTIYKAERDSHISCIPTEIASASPSPKLRPKNNMEKE' A
#
# COMPACT_ATOMS: atom_id res chain seq x y z
N MET A 1 -15.53 -6.72 3.88
CA MET A 1 -14.19 -7.32 3.90
C MET A 1 -13.23 -6.25 3.42
N GLU A 2 -12.18 -5.96 4.18
CA GLU A 2 -11.17 -4.97 3.77
C GLU A 2 -10.09 -5.70 2.98
N TYR A 3 -9.85 -5.26 1.76
CA TYR A 3 -8.79 -5.75 0.88
C TYR A 3 -7.59 -4.82 1.04
N PHE A 4 -6.38 -5.37 1.06
CA PHE A 4 -5.16 -4.57 1.06
C PHE A 4 -4.78 -4.16 -0.37
N THR A 5 -3.89 -3.18 -0.49
CA THR A 5 -3.32 -2.75 -1.77
C THR A 5 -1.80 -2.92 -1.73
N ALA A 6 -1.24 -3.61 -2.71
CA ALA A 6 0.19 -3.74 -2.89
C ALA A 6 0.69 -2.65 -3.83
N MET A 7 1.66 -1.85 -3.39
CA MET A 7 2.48 -1.04 -4.28
C MET A 7 3.63 -1.90 -4.79
N VAL A 8 3.68 -2.12 -6.10
CA VAL A 8 4.76 -2.84 -6.75
C VAL A 8 5.69 -1.83 -7.39
N ILE A 9 6.97 -1.90 -7.06
CA ILE A 9 8.04 -1.10 -7.65
C ILE A 9 8.95 -2.07 -8.41
N ALA A 10 8.92 -2.00 -9.73
CA ALA A 10 9.77 -2.81 -10.61
C ALA A 10 10.76 -1.90 -11.33
N TYR A 11 12.04 -2.24 -11.30
CA TYR A 11 13.07 -1.51 -12.05
C TYR A 11 14.26 -2.38 -12.47
N THR A 12 14.99 -1.95 -13.50
CA THR A 12 16.20 -2.63 -13.96
C THR A 12 17.44 -1.81 -13.61
N LEU A 13 18.46 -2.45 -13.05
CA LEU A 13 19.77 -1.85 -12.80
C LEU A 13 20.86 -2.71 -13.43
N ARG A 14 21.52 -2.20 -14.48
CA ARG A 14 22.58 -2.91 -15.22
C ARG A 14 22.13 -4.30 -15.70
N ASP A 15 20.97 -4.35 -16.36
CA ASP A 15 20.34 -5.58 -16.87
C ASP A 15 19.89 -6.58 -15.80
N VAL A 16 19.94 -6.20 -14.51
CA VAL A 16 19.40 -7.00 -13.41
C VAL A 16 18.04 -6.44 -12.99
N PRO A 17 16.95 -7.23 -13.08
CA PRO A 17 15.63 -6.80 -12.63
C PRO A 17 15.53 -6.84 -11.11
N PHE A 18 14.88 -5.83 -10.54
CA PHE A 18 14.54 -5.71 -9.14
C PHE A 18 13.04 -5.48 -8.98
N GLU A 19 12.47 -6.10 -7.96
CA GLU A 19 11.07 -5.93 -7.59
C GLU A 19 10.99 -5.72 -6.07
N ALA A 20 10.21 -4.71 -5.66
CA ALA A 20 9.87 -4.47 -4.26
C ALA A 20 8.35 -4.34 -4.13
N ILE A 21 7.80 -4.90 -3.04
CA ILE A 21 6.37 -4.89 -2.75
C ILE A 21 6.15 -4.24 -1.38
N VAL A 22 5.27 -3.24 -1.33
CA VAL A 22 4.86 -2.56 -0.09
C VAL A 22 3.35 -2.67 0.07
N TYR A 23 2.88 -3.08 1.24
CA TYR A 23 1.45 -3.29 1.49
C TYR A 23 0.82 -2.09 2.21
N TYR A 24 -0.36 -1.68 1.73
CA TYR A 24 -1.18 -0.60 2.26
C TYR A 24 -2.58 -1.10 2.61
N GLU A 25 -3.23 -0.40 3.53
CA GLU A 25 -4.59 -0.72 3.98
C GLU A 25 -5.64 -0.56 2.88
N ASN A 26 -5.46 0.39 1.96
CA ASN A 26 -6.37 0.66 0.86
C ASN A 26 -5.66 1.38 -0.30
N GLU A 27 -6.35 1.45 -1.43
CA GLU A 27 -5.83 2.02 -2.67
C GLU A 27 -5.50 3.52 -2.54
N ARG A 28 -6.29 4.25 -1.76
CA ARG A 28 -6.05 5.68 -1.52
C ARG A 28 -4.71 5.92 -0.83
N LYS A 29 -4.41 5.18 0.24
CA LYS A 29 -3.11 5.28 0.93
C LYS A 29 -1.94 4.89 0.02
N CYS A 30 -2.15 3.92 -0.87
CA CYS A 30 -1.15 3.55 -1.86
C CYS A 30 -0.91 4.69 -2.88
N SER A 31 -1.97 5.28 -3.44
CA SER A 31 -1.86 6.43 -4.35
C SER A 31 -1.22 7.65 -3.69
N ASP A 32 -1.61 7.97 -2.45
CA ASP A 32 -1.04 9.09 -1.69
C ASP A 32 0.48 8.88 -1.53
N ALA A 33 0.93 7.65 -1.21
CA ALA A 33 2.35 7.33 -1.10
C ALA A 33 3.12 7.40 -2.44
N ILE A 34 2.48 7.08 -3.57
CA ILE A 34 3.07 7.28 -4.89
C ILE A 34 3.25 8.77 -5.17
N MET A 35 2.23 9.58 -4.88
CA MET A 35 2.25 11.03 -5.12
C MET A 35 3.27 11.74 -4.22
N ASP A 36 3.26 11.45 -2.92
CA ASP A 36 4.19 12.04 -1.95
C ASP A 36 5.64 11.65 -2.24
N GLY A 37 5.85 10.41 -2.70
CA GLY A 37 7.17 9.89 -3.04
C GLY A 37 7.66 10.26 -4.45
N ALA A 38 6.87 10.95 -5.27
CA ALA A 38 7.16 11.15 -6.70
C ALA A 38 8.57 11.71 -6.97
N ASP A 39 9.01 12.70 -6.18
CA ASP A 39 10.33 13.31 -6.37
C ASP A 39 11.48 12.43 -5.85
N PHE A 40 11.23 11.63 -4.82
CA PHE A 40 12.15 10.59 -4.36
C PHE A 40 12.32 9.50 -5.42
N TYR A 41 11.21 9.02 -6.01
CA TYR A 41 11.25 8.01 -7.07
C TYR A 41 11.97 8.52 -8.31
N LYS A 42 11.77 9.78 -8.75
CA LYS A 42 12.55 10.39 -9.84
C LYS A 42 14.05 10.45 -9.54
N THR A 43 14.42 10.63 -8.28
CA THR A 43 15.82 10.71 -7.86
C THR A 43 16.53 9.36 -7.93
N ILE A 44 15.85 8.30 -7.50
CA ILE A 44 16.38 6.93 -7.49
C ILE A 44 16.31 6.31 -8.88
N TYR A 45 15.20 6.50 -9.58
CA TYR A 45 14.89 5.91 -10.87
C TYR A 45 15.00 6.96 -11.97
N LYS A 46 16.22 7.45 -12.21
CA LYS A 46 16.52 8.51 -13.18
C LYS A 46 16.13 8.19 -14.62
N ALA A 47 15.95 6.91 -14.95
CA ALA A 47 15.45 6.47 -16.25
C ALA A 47 13.96 6.15 -16.13
N GLU A 48 13.10 7.12 -16.49
CA GLU A 48 11.63 6.94 -16.53
C GLU A 48 11.20 5.74 -17.38
N ARG A 49 12.07 5.26 -18.29
CA ARG A 49 11.79 4.12 -19.17
C ARG A 49 11.91 2.76 -18.47
N ASP A 50 12.61 2.67 -17.35
CA ASP A 50 12.98 1.39 -16.75
C ASP A 50 12.36 1.15 -15.37
N SER A 51 11.53 2.08 -14.87
CA SER A 51 10.85 1.94 -13.58
C SER A 51 9.33 1.99 -13.73
N HIS A 52 8.65 0.98 -13.20
CA HIS A 52 7.19 0.92 -13.14
C HIS A 52 6.74 0.85 -11.68
N ILE A 53 5.84 1.74 -11.28
CA ILE A 53 5.24 1.77 -9.94
C ILE A 53 3.73 1.70 -10.11
N SER A 54 3.09 0.73 -9.45
CA SER A 54 1.64 0.54 -9.54
C SER A 54 1.02 0.11 -8.21
N CYS A 55 -0.23 0.52 -7.98
CA CYS A 55 -1.06 0.05 -6.88
C CYS A 55 -1.96 -1.07 -7.39
N ILE A 56 -1.84 -2.26 -6.79
CA ILE A 56 -2.59 -3.46 -7.16
C ILE A 56 -3.45 -3.89 -5.96
N PRO A 57 -4.79 -3.93 -6.08
CA PRO A 57 -5.64 -4.48 -5.03
C PRO A 57 -5.37 -5.98 -4.86
N THR A 58 -5.23 -6.44 -3.63
CA THR A 58 -4.98 -7.85 -3.34
C THR A 58 -6.31 -8.60 -3.21
N GLU A 59 -6.38 -9.81 -3.75
CA GLU A 59 -7.51 -10.75 -3.53
C GLU A 59 -7.51 -11.36 -2.11
N ILE A 60 -6.48 -11.05 -1.32
CA ILE A 60 -6.31 -11.57 0.03
C ILE A 60 -7.15 -10.70 0.98
N ALA A 61 -8.18 -11.31 1.57
CA ALA A 61 -8.96 -10.67 2.60
C ALA A 61 -8.06 -10.38 3.82
N SER A 62 -8.12 -9.14 4.31
CA SER A 62 -7.45 -8.76 5.55
C SER A 62 -7.94 -9.64 6.70
N ALA A 63 -7.03 -10.46 7.23
CA ALA A 63 -7.28 -11.23 8.45
C ALA A 63 -7.16 -10.36 9.71
N SER A 64 -6.93 -9.04 9.58
CA SER A 64 -6.82 -8.14 10.72
C SER A 64 -8.16 -8.12 11.46
N PRO A 65 -8.24 -8.66 12.68
CA PRO A 65 -9.39 -8.44 13.52
C PRO A 65 -9.31 -6.99 13.97
N SER A 66 -9.97 -6.09 13.24
CA SER A 66 -10.23 -4.74 13.72
C SER A 66 -10.81 -4.88 15.14
N PRO A 67 -10.20 -4.30 16.18
CA PRO A 67 -10.66 -4.47 17.54
C PRO A 67 -12.10 -4.01 17.61
N LYS A 68 -13.04 -4.93 17.89
CA LYS A 68 -14.44 -4.57 18.11
C LYS A 68 -14.45 -3.53 19.22
N LEU A 69 -15.01 -2.36 18.93
CA LEU A 69 -15.28 -1.34 19.94
C LEU A 69 -15.87 -2.04 21.16
N ARG A 70 -15.20 -1.90 22.31
CA ARG A 70 -15.67 -2.46 23.58
C ARG A 70 -17.14 -2.06 23.72
N PRO A 71 -18.08 -3.01 23.92
CA PRO A 71 -19.48 -2.66 24.09
C PRO A 71 -19.54 -1.61 25.20
N LYS A 72 -20.04 -0.41 24.87
CA LYS A 72 -20.39 0.56 25.90
C LYS A 72 -21.43 -0.14 26.76
N ASN A 73 -21.13 -0.35 28.03
CA ASN A 73 -22.08 -0.87 28.99
C ASN A 73 -23.34 0.01 28.90
N ASN A 74 -24.43 -0.54 28.36
CA ASN A 74 -25.77 -0.03 28.61
C ASN A 74 -26.19 -0.51 30.01
N MET A 75 -25.58 0.08 31.03
CA MET A 75 -26.06 0.15 32.41
C MET A 75 -25.61 1.55 32.83
N GLU A 76 -26.48 2.54 32.96
CA GLU A 76 -27.55 2.55 33.96
C GLU A 76 -28.93 2.84 33.34
N LYS A 77 -29.86 1.92 33.59
CA LYS A 77 -31.22 2.28 33.97
C LYS A 77 -31.15 2.71 35.43
N GLU A 78 -31.53 3.95 35.73
CA GLU A 78 -32.60 4.33 36.65
C GLU A 78 -32.81 5.85 36.60
#